data_AF-A0A923Z1I4-F1
#
_entry.id   AF-A0A923Z1I4-F1
#
_cell.length_a   1.000
_cell.length_b   1.000
_cell.length_c   1.000
_cell.angle_alpha   90.00
_cell.angle_beta   90.00
_cell.angle_gamma   90.00
#
_symmetry.space_group_name_H-M   'P 1'
#
loop_
_entity.id
_entity.type
_entity.pdbx_description
1 polymer ?
#
loop_
_entity_poly.entity_id
_entity_poly.type
_entity_poly.pdbx_seq_one_letter_code
_entity_poly.pdbx_strand_id
1 'polypeptide(L)'
;MLGLLLGLVAVAAASPKPIIPPPPPCPELLICARDVGSIVRGLGVAGYKPQFMMTRQGKPFVVSATNGDDFSIDYYDCDDEAKKIGCKALLSGS
;
A
#
# COMPACT_ATOMS: atom_id res chain seq x y z
N MET A 1 61.54 -3.99 25.58
CA MET A 1 60.35 -4.78 25.16
C MET A 1 59.33 -3.81 24.60
N LEU A 2 59.27 -3.67 23.27
CA LEU A 2 58.33 -2.80 22.56
C LEU A 2 57.15 -3.66 22.11
N GLY A 3 55.99 -3.53 22.75
CA GLY A 3 54.77 -4.27 22.42
C GLY A 3 53.87 -3.45 21.49
N LEU A 4 53.95 -3.70 20.18
CA LEU A 4 53.11 -3.06 19.17
C LEU A 4 51.76 -3.81 19.08
N LEU A 5 50.72 -3.30 19.73
CA LEU A 5 49.35 -3.78 19.56
C LEU A 5 48.75 -3.18 18.29
N LEU A 6 48.77 -3.97 17.21
CA LEU A 6 48.04 -3.69 15.97
C LEU A 6 46.53 -3.83 16.20
N GLY A 7 45.84 -2.69 16.29
CA GLY A 7 44.38 -2.63 16.30
C GLY A 7 43.81 -2.76 14.89
N LEU A 8 43.06 -3.84 14.64
CA LEU A 8 42.24 -4.01 13.45
C LEU A 8 41.01 -3.10 13.53
N VAL A 9 40.93 -2.09 12.67
CA VAL A 9 39.72 -1.28 12.47
C VAL A 9 38.85 -2.01 11.43
N ALA A 10 37.73 -2.59 11.88
CA ALA A 10 36.73 -3.17 10.99
C ALA A 10 35.89 -2.05 10.34
N VAL A 11 36.03 -1.87 9.03
CA VAL A 11 35.19 -0.96 8.25
C VAL A 11 33.87 -1.67 7.97
N ALA A 12 32.80 -1.26 8.65
CA ALA A 12 31.44 -1.71 8.33
C ALA A 12 31.02 -1.12 6.98
N ALA A 13 31.02 -1.95 5.93
CA ALA A 13 30.49 -1.58 4.62
C ALA A 13 28.96 -1.48 4.70
N ALA A 14 28.43 -0.26 4.86
CA ALA A 14 27.01 0.00 4.69
C ALA A 14 26.69 -0.09 3.19
N SER A 15 26.09 -1.19 2.74
CA SER A 15 25.57 -1.29 1.37
C SER A 15 24.42 -0.29 1.20
N PRO A 16 24.48 0.62 0.21
CA PRO A 16 23.38 1.55 -0.06
C PRO A 16 22.15 0.75 -0.49
N LYS A 17 21.01 0.98 0.19
CA LYS A 17 19.71 0.46 -0.25
C LYS A 17 19.42 0.98 -1.67
N PRO A 18 18.95 0.14 -2.60
CA PRO A 18 18.51 0.60 -3.92
C PRO A 18 17.45 1.68 -3.74
N ILE A 19 17.69 2.87 -4.31
CA ILE A 19 16.67 3.92 -4.39
C ILE A 19 15.74 3.50 -5.53
N ILE A 20 14.66 2.80 -5.20
CA ILE A 20 13.61 2.49 -6.16
C ILE A 20 12.78 3.78 -6.34
N PRO A 21 12.72 4.36 -7.55
CA PRO A 21 11.88 5.55 -7.76
C PRO A 21 10.43 5.20 -7.43
N PRO A 22 9.69 6.12 -6.78
CA PRO A 22 8.30 5.84 -6.42
C PRO A 22 7.48 5.56 -7.67
N PRO A 23 6.52 4.61 -7.63
CA PRO A 23 5.69 4.30 -8.76
C PRO A 23 4.94 5.54 -9.26
N PRO A 24 4.63 5.66 -10.57
CA PRO A 24 3.89 6.80 -11.10
C PRO A 24 2.53 6.96 -10.38
N PRO A 25 2.02 8.20 -10.23
CA PRO A 25 0.71 8.44 -9.62
C PRO A 25 -0.41 7.80 -10.44
N CYS A 26 -1.53 7.45 -9.79
CA CYS A 26 -2.70 6.93 -10.50
C CYS A 26 -3.27 8.02 -11.43
N PRO A 27 -3.45 7.75 -12.73
CA PRO A 27 -4.04 8.71 -13.66
C PRO A 27 -5.48 9.06 -13.24
N GLU A 28 -5.85 10.34 -13.37
CA GLU A 28 -7.06 10.91 -12.79
C GLU A 28 -8.38 10.27 -13.27
N LEU A 29 -8.37 9.66 -14.46
CA LEU A 29 -9.52 9.00 -15.09
C LEU A 29 -9.46 7.47 -15.07
N LEU A 30 -8.45 6.88 -14.44
CA LEU A 30 -8.29 5.44 -14.36
C LEU A 30 -8.47 4.93 -12.93
N ILE A 31 -8.95 3.69 -12.84
CA ILE A 31 -9.01 2.96 -11.58
C ILE A 31 -7.70 2.19 -11.42
N CYS A 32 -6.92 2.52 -10.39
CA CYS A 32 -5.71 1.80 -10.03
C CYS A 32 -6.00 0.90 -8.84
N ALA A 33 -5.99 -0.42 -9.04
CA ALA A 33 -6.30 -1.39 -7.99
C ALA A 33 -5.45 -1.23 -6.72
N ARG A 34 -4.24 -0.64 -6.84
CA ARG A 34 -3.36 -0.36 -5.72
C ARG A 34 -3.74 0.86 -4.90
N ASP A 35 -4.45 1.82 -5.48
CA ASP A 35 -4.89 3.06 -4.83
C ASP A 35 -6.37 2.96 -4.43
N VAL A 36 -6.61 2.83 -3.13
CA VAL A 36 -7.97 2.74 -2.57
C VAL A 36 -8.82 3.95 -2.95
N GLY A 37 -8.23 5.15 -3.01
CA GLY A 37 -8.96 6.36 -3.36
C GLY A 37 -9.44 6.37 -4.82
N SER A 38 -8.68 5.75 -5.73
CA SER A 38 -9.12 5.59 -7.13
C SER A 38 -10.29 4.60 -7.25
N ILE A 39 -10.30 3.52 -6.46
CA ILE A 39 -11.39 2.53 -6.44
C ILE A 39 -12.66 3.15 -5.88
N VAL A 40 -12.58 3.86 -4.76
CA VAL A 40 -13.74 4.56 -4.16
C VAL A 40 -14.34 5.56 -5.15
N ARG A 41 -13.51 6.37 -5.83
CA ARG A 41 -14.00 7.28 -6.87
C ARG A 41 -14.64 6.54 -8.04
N GLY A 42 -13.98 5.51 -8.56
CA GLY A 42 -14.48 4.72 -9.68
C GLY A 42 -15.85 4.10 -9.39
N LEU A 43 -16.01 3.51 -8.20
CA LEU A 43 -17.28 2.96 -7.74
C LEU A 43 -18.37 4.05 -7.63
N GLY A 44 -18.04 5.21 -7.06
CA GLY A 44 -18.98 6.33 -6.97
C GLY A 44 -19.44 6.86 -8.34
N VAL A 45 -18.51 6.98 -9.31
CA VAL A 45 -18.85 7.36 -10.69
C VAL A 45 -19.74 6.31 -11.37
N ALA A 46 -19.55 5.03 -11.06
CA ALA A 46 -20.40 3.95 -11.55
C ALA A 46 -21.76 3.84 -10.84
N GLY A 47 -22.08 4.76 -9.92
CA GLY A 47 -23.38 4.83 -9.23
C GLY A 47 -23.49 3.97 -7.97
N TYR A 48 -22.40 3.34 -7.53
CA TYR A 48 -22.35 2.63 -6.26
C TYR A 48 -22.22 3.61 -5.09
N LYS A 49 -22.42 3.11 -3.86
CA LYS A 49 -22.25 3.88 -2.62
C LYS A 49 -21.09 3.33 -1.78
N PRO A 50 -19.83 3.45 -2.26
CA PRO A 50 -18.68 2.92 -1.56
C PRO A 50 -18.40 3.69 -0.26
N GLN A 51 -18.06 2.98 0.80
CA GLN A 51 -17.55 3.56 2.04
C GLN A 51 -16.16 3.01 2.32
N PHE A 52 -15.20 3.92 2.50
CA PHE A 52 -13.86 3.58 2.93
C PHE A 52 -13.81 3.41 4.44
N MET A 53 -13.22 2.31 4.89
CA MET A 53 -13.10 1.96 6.30
C MET A 53 -11.72 1.40 6.61
N MET A 54 -11.37 1.38 7.89
CA MET A 54 -10.14 0.78 8.41
C MET A 54 -10.48 -0.32 9.40
N THR A 55 -9.82 -1.47 9.27
CA THR A 55 -9.88 -2.54 10.28
C THR A 55 -9.16 -2.12 11.56
N ARG A 56 -9.37 -2.86 12.66
CA ARG A 56 -8.65 -2.63 13.92
C ARG A 56 -7.13 -2.79 13.78
N GLN A 57 -6.70 -3.59 12.81
CA GLN A 57 -5.29 -3.81 12.47
C GLN A 57 -4.73 -2.75 11.52
N GLY A 58 -5.49 -1.70 11.20
CA GLY A 58 -5.07 -0.60 10.32
C GLY A 58 -5.09 -0.95 8.82
N LYS A 59 -5.67 -2.09 8.43
CA LYS A 59 -5.82 -2.46 7.02
C LYS A 59 -7.04 -1.75 6.41
N PRO A 60 -6.90 -1.11 5.23
CA PRO A 60 -8.02 -0.47 4.57
C PRO A 60 -8.97 -1.50 3.96
N PHE A 61 -10.25 -1.15 3.87
CA PHE A 61 -11.24 -1.88 3.09
C PHE A 61 -12.33 -0.95 2.59
N VAL A 62 -13.01 -1.33 1.52
CA VAL A 62 -14.15 -0.60 0.96
C VAL A 62 -15.36 -1.50 1.01
N VAL A 63 -16.46 -1.06 1.59
CA VAL A 63 -17.76 -1.74 1.50
C VAL A 63 -18.65 -0.98 0.54
N SER A 64 -19.48 -1.70 -0.22
CA SER A 64 -20.48 -1.11 -1.08
C SER A 64 -21.64 -2.06 -1.29
N ALA A 65 -22.79 -1.49 -1.60
CA ALA A 65 -24.00 -2.23 -1.93
C ALA A 65 -24.53 -1.77 -3.28
N THR A 66 -25.06 -2.71 -4.07
CA THR A 66 -25.83 -2.40 -5.28
C THR A 66 -26.93 -3.42 -5.45
N ASN A 67 -28.13 -2.97 -5.77
CA ASN A 67 -29.28 -3.85 -6.06
C ASN A 67 -29.59 -4.93 -5.01
N GLY A 68 -29.22 -4.70 -3.74
CA GLY A 68 -29.47 -5.63 -2.64
C GLY A 68 -28.31 -6.57 -2.33
N ASP A 69 -27.25 -6.56 -3.13
CA ASP A 69 -26.05 -7.37 -2.90
C ASP A 69 -24.93 -6.51 -2.31
N ASP A 70 -24.44 -6.94 -1.14
CA ASP A 70 -23.33 -6.33 -0.43
C ASP A 70 -22.00 -6.99 -0.85
N PHE A 71 -21.00 -6.17 -1.13
CA PHE A 71 -19.63 -6.62 -1.38
C PHE A 71 -18.61 -5.75 -0.63
N SER A 72 -17.45 -6.35 -0.36
CA SER A 72 -16.28 -5.66 0.17
C SER A 72 -15.08 -5.82 -0.75
N ILE A 73 -14.21 -4.82 -0.72
CA ILE A 73 -12.87 -4.85 -1.32
C ILE A 73 -11.88 -4.71 -0.19
N ASP A 74 -11.22 -5.80 0.15
CA ASP A 74 -10.24 -5.89 1.23
C ASP A 74 -8.83 -5.62 0.70
N TYR A 75 -8.09 -4.79 1.43
CA TYR A 75 -6.72 -4.44 1.05
C TYR A 75 -5.68 -5.07 1.99
N TYR A 76 -4.67 -5.70 1.39
CA TYR A 76 -3.61 -6.43 2.09
C TYR A 76 -2.25 -6.19 1.42
N ASP A 77 -1.18 -6.64 2.08
CA ASP A 77 0.21 -6.42 1.66
C ASP A 77 0.48 -4.97 1.21
N CYS A 78 0.05 -4.02 2.03
CA CYS A 78 0.25 -2.60 1.75
C CYS A 78 1.71 -2.24 2.04
N ASP A 79 2.42 -1.73 1.04
CA ASP A 79 3.79 -1.24 1.24
C ASP A 79 3.77 0.01 2.14
N ASP A 80 4.50 -0.03 3.25
CA ASP A 80 4.59 1.07 4.24
C ASP A 80 5.42 2.28 3.75
N GLU A 81 5.99 2.22 2.55
CA GLU A 81 6.82 3.30 2.03
C GLU A 81 5.98 4.51 1.57
N ALA A 82 5.83 5.45 2.51
CA ALA A 82 5.61 6.88 2.32
C ALA A 82 4.60 7.25 1.22
N LYS A 83 3.33 7.37 1.63
CA LYS A 83 2.26 8.17 0.98
C LYS A 83 1.70 7.65 -0.35
N LYS A 84 2.08 6.46 -0.81
CA LYS A 84 1.35 5.73 -1.85
C LYS A 84 1.00 4.38 -1.30
N ILE A 85 -0.18 4.30 -0.67
CA ILE A 85 -0.76 3.03 -0.23
C ILE A 85 -0.89 2.18 -1.49
N GLY A 86 0.03 1.24 -1.68
CA GLY A 86 0.00 0.28 -2.77
C GLY A 86 -0.41 -1.05 -2.17
N CYS A 87 -1.72 -1.26 -2.04
CA CYS A 87 -2.23 -2.51 -1.47
C CYS A 87 -2.66 -3.47 -2.58
N LYS A 88 -2.58 -4.77 -2.31
CA LYS A 88 -3.32 -5.76 -3.11
C LYS A 88 -4.78 -5.72 -2.69
N ALA A 89 -5.70 -5.90 -3.65
CA ALA A 89 -7.13 -5.84 -3.43
C ALA A 89 -7.77 -7.21 -3.68
N LEU A 90 -8.67 -7.63 -2.78
CA LEU A 90 -9.51 -8.81 -2.93
C LEU A 90 -10.97 -8.38 -2.88
N LEU A 91 -11.73 -8.76 -3.90
CA LEU A 91 -13.18 -8.59 -3.91
C LEU A 91 -13.83 -9.79 -3.21
N SER A 92 -14.67 -9.51 -2.22
CA SER A 92 -15.45 -10.50 -1.48
C SER A 92 -16.93 -10.13 -1.59
N GLY A 93 -17.78 -11.09 -1.95
CA GLY A 93 -19.24 -10.93 -2.04
C GLY A 93 -19.97 -11.85 -1.06
N SER A 94 -21.19 -11.45 -0.70
CA SER A 94 -22.08 -12.20 0.20
C SER A 94 -22.90 -13.26 -0.55
#